data_AF-A0A8T3UAM5-F1
#
_entry.id   AF-A0A8T3UAM5-F1
#
_cell.length_a   1.000
_cell.length_b   1.000
_cell.length_c   1.000
_cell.angle_alpha   90.00
_cell.angle_beta   90.00
_cell.angle_gamma   90.00
#
_symmetry.space_group_name_H-M   'P 1'
#
loop_
_entity.id
_entity.type
_entity.pdbx_description
1 polymer ?
#
loop_
_entity_poly.entity_id
_entity_poly.type
_entity_poly.pdbx_seq_one_letter_code
_entity_poly.pdbx_strand_id
1 'polypeptide(L)'
;MNQILREGSNLNRIAPRYGIDPRGTNKLALNKSVKMFAIIILIFGIAMISMGVYGKLTEKPKQIDQQLEIRESKQGSKVTLKISSGKPVRLVSYKWNEGESTAIQGNNKLNIEQIITIPQGNNILKITVTDYYGNERDYQKQYIKKSNDSQNPEITITQDETDKRKIKITAKDDTQLSYLTYEWDKYREISTNGSSTQN
;
A
#
# COMPACT_ATOMS: atom_id res chain seq x y z
N MET A 1 98.45 39.88 -6.06
CA MET A 1 97.74 41.13 -6.38
C MET A 1 97.14 40.97 -7.76
N ASN A 2 95.81 40.97 -7.85
CA ASN A 2 94.98 41.48 -8.96
C ASN A 2 93.55 40.94 -8.81
N GLN A 3 92.67 41.82 -8.33
CA GLN A 3 91.22 41.71 -8.42
C GLN A 3 90.82 42.37 -9.75
N ILE A 4 89.99 41.70 -10.55
CA ILE A 4 89.23 42.35 -11.63
C ILE A 4 87.78 41.85 -11.59
N LEU A 5 86.95 42.73 -11.02
CA LEU A 5 85.60 43.13 -11.41
C LEU A 5 84.53 42.05 -11.63
N ARG A 6 83.69 41.92 -10.58
CA ARG A 6 82.32 41.44 -10.63
C ARG A 6 81.44 42.58 -11.14
N GLU A 7 80.98 42.49 -12.38
CA GLU A 7 79.94 43.36 -12.92
C GLU A 7 78.66 42.51 -13.09
N GLY A 8 77.64 42.85 -12.30
CA GLY A 8 76.30 42.33 -12.51
C GLY A 8 75.55 43.24 -13.46
N SER A 9 74.84 42.68 -14.43
CA SER A 9 73.61 43.29 -14.88
C SER A 9 72.65 42.30 -15.56
N ASN A 10 71.39 42.51 -15.22
CA ASN A 10 70.15 42.10 -15.87
C ASN A 10 69.62 40.67 -15.70
N LEU A 11 68.64 40.60 -14.78
CA LEU A 11 67.58 39.62 -14.72
C LEU A 11 66.88 39.50 -16.08
N ASN A 12 66.89 38.30 -16.66
CA ASN A 12 65.76 37.80 -17.43
C ASN A 12 65.29 36.50 -16.76
N ARG A 13 64.40 36.62 -15.77
CA ARG A 13 63.62 35.48 -15.29
C ARG A 13 62.62 35.15 -16.41
N ILE A 14 63.00 34.25 -17.29
CA ILE A 14 62.05 33.59 -18.18
C ILE A 14 61.20 32.71 -17.26
N ALA A 15 59.96 33.14 -16.97
CA ALA A 15 58.97 32.28 -16.36
C ALA A 15 58.86 31.01 -17.21
N PRO A 16 58.80 29.80 -16.63
CA PRO A 16 58.51 28.63 -17.43
C PRO A 16 57.15 28.87 -18.09
N ARG A 17 57.15 29.05 -19.40
CA ARG A 17 55.91 28.98 -20.17
C ARG A 17 55.39 27.57 -19.93
N TYR A 18 54.34 27.45 -19.14
CA TYR A 18 53.51 26.26 -19.14
C TYR A 18 52.94 26.19 -20.56
N GLY A 19 53.62 25.43 -21.41
CA GLY A 19 53.34 25.34 -22.83
C GLY A 19 51.94 24.76 -23.00
N ILE A 20 50.98 25.60 -23.31
CA ILE A 20 49.81 25.17 -24.07
C ILE A 20 50.31 25.07 -25.51
N ASP A 21 50.56 23.84 -25.95
CA ASP A 21 50.87 23.53 -27.35
C ASP A 21 49.70 23.96 -28.24
N PRO A 22 49.90 24.88 -29.21
CA PRO A 22 48.84 25.36 -30.09
C PRO A 22 48.52 24.41 -31.26
N ARG A 23 49.13 23.22 -31.34
CA ARG A 23 48.83 22.21 -32.36
C ARG A 23 48.22 20.97 -31.73
N GLY A 24 46.89 20.92 -31.71
CA GLY A 24 46.10 19.90 -31.03
C GLY A 24 46.53 18.46 -31.32
N THR A 25 47.24 17.83 -30.38
CA THR A 25 47.44 16.38 -30.34
C THR A 25 47.54 15.83 -28.91
N ASN A 26 46.66 16.24 -28.00
CA ASN A 26 46.37 15.47 -26.77
C ASN A 26 45.58 14.18 -27.05
N LYS A 27 45.46 13.75 -28.32
CA LYS A 27 44.79 12.49 -28.71
C LYS A 27 45.39 11.28 -28.00
N LEU A 28 46.71 11.23 -27.77
CA LEU A 28 47.35 10.06 -27.16
C LEU A 28 47.00 9.89 -25.68
N ALA A 29 46.99 10.99 -24.91
CA ALA A 29 46.59 11.00 -23.50
C ALA A 29 45.06 10.82 -23.33
N LEU A 30 44.26 11.47 -24.18
CA LEU A 30 42.81 11.31 -24.22
C LEU A 30 42.42 9.86 -24.54
N ASN A 31 43.05 9.24 -25.54
CA ASN A 31 42.78 7.84 -25.90
C ASN A 31 43.15 6.86 -24.77
N LYS A 32 44.20 7.14 -23.99
CA LYS A 32 44.61 6.28 -22.86
C LYS A 32 43.64 6.40 -21.69
N SER A 33 43.24 7.63 -21.34
CA SER A 33 42.23 7.87 -20.30
C SER A 33 40.86 7.32 -20.68
N VAL A 34 40.41 7.54 -21.92
CA VAL A 34 39.14 7.01 -22.44
C VAL A 34 39.12 5.48 -22.40
N LYS A 35 40.22 4.81 -22.76
CA LYS A 35 40.32 3.35 -22.64
C LYS A 35 40.26 2.87 -21.18
N MET A 36 40.88 3.59 -20.24
CA MET A 36 40.79 3.26 -18.81
C MET A 36 39.35 3.40 -18.29
N PHE A 37 38.68 4.50 -18.61
CA PHE A 37 37.28 4.71 -18.23
C PHE A 37 36.34 3.68 -18.88
N ALA A 38 36.57 3.33 -20.15
CA ALA A 38 35.79 2.30 -20.82
C ALA A 38 35.88 0.93 -20.13
N ILE A 39 37.07 0.54 -19.67
CA ILE A 39 37.28 -0.71 -18.92
C ILE A 39 36.56 -0.67 -17.57
N ILE A 40 36.63 0.46 -16.87
CA ILE A 40 35.94 0.63 -15.58
C ILE A 40 34.42 0.53 -15.75
N ILE A 41 33.85 1.22 -16.75
CA ILE A 41 32.40 1.18 -17.05
C ILE A 41 31.98 -0.24 -17.46
N LEU A 42 32.81 -0.97 -18.21
CA LEU A 42 32.54 -2.36 -18.57
C LEU A 42 32.43 -3.27 -17.33
N ILE A 43 33.37 -3.14 -16.38
CA ILE A 43 33.35 -3.91 -15.12
C ILE A 43 32.13 -3.54 -14.28
N PHE A 44 31.81 -2.25 -14.15
CA PHE A 44 30.61 -1.79 -13.45
C PHE A 44 29.33 -2.31 -14.11
N GLY A 45 29.27 -2.36 -15.44
CA GLY A 45 28.14 -2.92 -16.18
C GLY A 45 27.93 -4.40 -15.86
N ILE A 46 29.00 -5.20 -15.87
CA ILE A 46 28.93 -6.63 -15.51
C ILE A 46 28.51 -6.81 -14.03
N ALA A 47 29.04 -5.98 -13.13
CA ALA A 47 28.66 -5.99 -11.71
C ALA A 47 27.17 -5.67 -11.50
N MET A 48 26.62 -4.66 -12.19
CA MET A 48 25.18 -4.33 -12.09
C MET A 48 24.29 -5.43 -12.67
N ILE A 49 24.64 -6.01 -13.82
CA ILE A 49 23.88 -7.12 -14.43
C ILE A 49 23.87 -8.32 -13.48
N SER A 50 25.03 -8.69 -12.93
CA SER A 50 25.14 -9.82 -12.02
C SER A 50 24.31 -9.63 -10.75
N MET A 51 24.36 -8.46 -10.09
CA MET A 51 23.50 -8.16 -8.93
C MET A 51 21.99 -8.27 -9.24
N GLY A 52 21.55 -7.73 -10.39
CA GLY A 52 20.14 -7.82 -10.81
C GLY A 52 19.69 -9.27 -11.10
N VAL A 53 20.57 -10.08 -11.68
CA VAL A 53 20.31 -11.49 -12.01
C VAL A 53 20.31 -12.35 -10.75
N TYR A 54 21.27 -12.18 -9.83
CA TYR A 54 21.31 -12.92 -8.55
C TYR A 54 20.04 -12.72 -7.72
N GLY A 55 19.50 -11.50 -7.67
CA GLY A 55 18.22 -11.23 -7.00
C GLY A 55 17.09 -12.12 -7.54
N LYS A 56 16.89 -12.12 -8.87
CA LYS A 56 15.84 -12.92 -9.53
C LYS A 56 16.05 -14.43 -9.45
N LEU A 57 17.28 -14.93 -9.48
CA LEU A 57 17.57 -16.37 -9.33
C LEU A 57 17.35 -16.89 -7.92
N THR A 58 17.42 -16.01 -6.91
CA THR A 58 17.13 -16.37 -5.51
C THR A 58 15.66 -16.18 -5.11
N GLU A 59 14.83 -15.60 -5.98
CA GLU A 59 13.38 -15.51 -5.77
C GLU A 59 12.79 -16.92 -5.78
N LYS A 60 12.26 -17.37 -4.64
CA LYS A 60 11.45 -18.58 -4.60
C LYS A 60 10.18 -18.34 -5.43
N PRO A 61 9.73 -19.32 -6.23
CA PRO A 61 8.50 -19.17 -6.99
C PRO A 61 7.35 -18.87 -6.04
N LYS A 62 6.57 -17.82 -6.34
CA LYS A 62 5.40 -17.45 -5.54
C LYS A 62 4.43 -18.63 -5.50
N GLN A 63 4.28 -19.25 -4.33
CA GLN A 63 3.27 -20.29 -4.13
C GLN A 63 1.95 -19.60 -3.84
N ILE A 64 1.15 -19.40 -4.89
CA ILE A 64 -0.16 -18.77 -4.79
C ILE A 64 -1.06 -19.69 -3.96
N ASP A 65 -1.44 -19.23 -2.77
CA ASP A 65 -2.50 -19.89 -1.99
C ASP A 65 -3.84 -19.73 -2.72
N GLN A 66 -4.33 -20.80 -3.33
CA GLN A 66 -5.60 -20.82 -4.06
C GLN A 66 -6.81 -20.85 -3.10
N GLN A 67 -6.60 -21.20 -1.84
CA GLN A 67 -7.66 -21.30 -0.83
C GLN A 67 -7.80 -20.01 0.00
N LEU A 68 -6.97 -18.98 -0.27
CA LEU A 68 -7.08 -17.70 0.41
C LEU A 68 -8.41 -17.02 0.06
N GLU A 69 -9.25 -16.88 1.07
CA GLU A 69 -10.53 -16.20 1.03
C GLU A 69 -10.56 -15.11 2.09
N ILE A 70 -11.01 -13.92 1.70
CA ILE A 70 -11.23 -12.80 2.61
C ILE A 70 -12.73 -12.49 2.55
N ARG A 71 -13.43 -12.66 3.67
CA ARG A 71 -14.83 -12.32 3.84
C ARG A 71 -14.96 -11.12 4.76
N GLU A 72 -15.75 -10.15 4.34
CA GLU A 72 -16.02 -8.94 5.08
C GLU A 72 -17.50 -8.82 5.45
N SER A 73 -17.77 -8.36 6.68
CA SER A 73 -19.12 -7.99 7.12
C SER A 73 -19.07 -6.61 7.74
N LYS A 74 -19.71 -5.63 7.09
CA LYS A 74 -19.92 -4.29 7.66
C LYS A 74 -21.05 -4.36 8.71
N GLN A 75 -20.84 -3.75 9.86
CA GLN A 75 -21.85 -3.52 10.89
C GLN A 75 -21.65 -2.10 11.43
N GLY A 76 -22.56 -1.19 11.07
CA GLY A 76 -22.49 0.24 11.36
C GLY A 76 -21.14 0.82 10.97
N SER A 77 -20.44 1.38 11.95
CA SER A 77 -19.11 1.98 11.79
C SER A 77 -17.93 0.99 11.80
N LYS A 78 -18.18 -0.32 11.86
CA LYS A 78 -17.15 -1.37 11.94
C LYS A 78 -17.23 -2.34 10.78
N VAL A 79 -16.10 -2.97 10.46
CA VAL A 79 -15.99 -4.09 9.52
C VAL A 79 -15.35 -5.25 10.25
N THR A 80 -15.99 -6.41 10.17
CA THR A 80 -15.40 -7.69 10.59
C THR A 80 -14.75 -8.32 9.37
N LEU A 81 -13.44 -8.50 9.43
CA LEU A 81 -12.63 -9.19 8.43
C LEU A 81 -12.40 -10.62 8.89
N LYS A 82 -12.77 -11.58 8.05
CA LYS A 82 -12.52 -13.00 8.24
C LYS A 82 -11.64 -13.50 7.10
N ILE A 83 -10.41 -13.85 7.44
CA ILE A 83 -9.41 -14.35 6.50
C ILE A 83 -9.29 -15.83 6.74
N SER A 84 -9.52 -16.63 5.69
CA SER A 84 -9.31 -18.08 5.69
C SER A 84 -8.28 -18.40 4.62
N SER A 85 -7.26 -19.19 4.95
CA SER A 85 -6.13 -19.48 4.07
C SER A 85 -5.79 -20.96 4.12
N GLY A 86 -5.36 -21.52 2.99
CA GLY A 86 -4.84 -22.88 2.91
C GLY A 86 -3.40 -23.00 3.43
N LYS A 87 -2.72 -21.87 3.66
CA LYS A 87 -1.36 -21.79 4.19
C LYS A 87 -1.34 -21.04 5.53
N PRO A 88 -0.43 -21.37 6.46
CA PRO A 88 -0.29 -20.63 7.71
C PRO A 88 -0.02 -19.15 7.43
N VAL A 89 -0.87 -18.28 7.98
CA VAL A 89 -0.73 -16.83 7.82
C VAL A 89 0.34 -16.33 8.80
N ARG A 90 1.31 -15.60 8.26
CA ARG A 90 2.38 -14.97 9.05
C ARG A 90 1.93 -13.59 9.52
N LEU A 91 1.46 -12.77 8.60
CA LEU A 91 1.13 -11.37 8.85
C LEU A 91 -0.09 -10.96 8.02
N VAL A 92 -0.97 -10.16 8.60
CA VAL A 92 -1.98 -9.41 7.85
C VAL A 92 -1.71 -7.94 8.09
N SER A 93 -1.40 -7.22 7.03
CA SER A 93 -1.24 -5.77 7.05
C SER A 93 -2.49 -5.13 6.48
N TYR A 94 -3.01 -4.09 7.12
CA TYR A 94 -4.10 -3.29 6.56
C TYR A 94 -3.86 -1.81 6.75
N LYS A 95 -4.34 -1.01 5.79
CA LYS A 95 -4.32 0.45 5.86
C LYS A 95 -5.57 1.05 5.23
N TRP A 96 -5.92 2.23 5.71
CA TRP A 96 -6.97 3.06 5.12
C TRP A 96 -6.35 4.12 4.22
N ASN A 97 -6.80 4.20 2.97
CA ASN A 97 -6.30 5.14 1.96
C ASN A 97 -4.76 5.05 1.82
N GLU A 98 -4.07 6.18 1.96
CA GLU A 98 -2.60 6.27 2.07
C GLU A 98 -2.13 6.51 3.51
N GLY A 99 -2.96 6.18 4.50
CA GLY A 99 -2.63 6.29 5.91
C GLY A 99 -1.64 5.22 6.39
N GLU A 100 -1.39 5.24 7.70
CA GLU A 100 -0.49 4.30 8.36
C GLU A 100 -0.99 2.85 8.28
N SER A 101 -0.04 1.93 8.16
CA SER A 101 -0.32 0.50 8.08
C SER A 101 -0.34 -0.11 9.47
N THR A 102 -1.38 -0.87 9.77
CA THR A 102 -1.48 -1.68 10.98
C THR A 102 -1.19 -3.14 10.63
N ALA A 103 -0.40 -3.82 11.46
CA ALA A 103 -0.02 -5.20 11.26
C ALA A 103 -0.62 -6.12 12.34
N ILE A 104 -1.21 -7.23 11.92
CA ILE A 104 -1.79 -8.26 12.76
C ILE A 104 -0.95 -9.52 12.58
N GLN A 105 -0.40 -10.03 13.68
CA GLN A 105 0.36 -11.28 13.65
C GLN A 105 -0.59 -12.45 13.42
N GLY A 106 -0.35 -13.23 12.37
CA GLY A 106 -1.15 -14.40 12.05
C GLY A 106 -0.86 -15.59 12.98
N ASN A 107 0.31 -15.60 13.65
CA ASN A 107 0.72 -16.67 14.57
C ASN A 107 0.59 -18.07 13.96
N ASN A 108 0.85 -18.20 12.66
CA ASN A 108 0.72 -19.43 11.88
C ASN A 108 -0.69 -20.04 11.88
N LYS A 109 -1.72 -19.24 12.15
CA LYS A 109 -3.13 -19.67 12.04
C LYS A 109 -3.57 -19.65 10.57
N LEU A 110 -4.51 -20.53 10.25
CA LEU A 110 -5.18 -20.57 8.95
C LEU A 110 -6.38 -19.60 8.89
N ASN A 111 -6.92 -19.23 10.05
CA ASN A 111 -8.08 -18.36 10.17
C ASN A 111 -7.76 -17.17 11.08
N ILE A 112 -8.06 -15.97 10.61
CA ILE A 112 -7.89 -14.72 11.35
C ILE A 112 -9.21 -13.96 11.29
N GLU A 113 -9.67 -13.49 12.44
CA GLU A 113 -10.82 -12.62 12.55
C GLU A 113 -10.39 -11.31 13.21
N GLN A 114 -10.67 -10.18 12.57
CA GLN A 114 -10.37 -8.85 13.09
C GLN A 114 -11.53 -7.90 12.88
N ILE A 115 -11.86 -7.14 13.91
CA ILE A 115 -12.80 -6.03 13.82
C ILE A 115 -11.99 -4.74 13.65
N ILE A 116 -12.32 -3.96 12.63
CA ILE A 116 -11.70 -2.66 12.35
C ILE A 116 -12.77 -1.58 12.24
N THR A 117 -12.43 -0.36 12.68
CA THR A 117 -13.32 0.80 12.60
C THR A 117 -13.11 1.54 11.29
N ILE A 118 -14.21 1.90 10.62
CA ILE A 118 -14.18 2.69 9.39
C ILE A 118 -13.90 4.17 9.76
N PRO A 119 -12.93 4.85 9.10
CA PRO A 119 -12.73 6.28 9.26
C PRO A 119 -13.91 7.07 8.71
N GLN A 120 -14.01 8.35 9.06
CA GLN A 120 -15.07 9.22 8.52
C GLN A 120 -14.89 9.47 7.02
N GLY A 121 -16.00 9.59 6.28
CA GLY A 121 -16.01 9.89 4.85
C GLY A 121 -15.83 8.67 3.95
N ASN A 122 -15.30 8.93 2.75
CA ASN A 122 -15.01 7.90 1.75
C ASN A 122 -13.62 7.32 1.98
N ASN A 123 -13.54 6.01 2.18
CA ASN A 123 -12.32 5.33 2.57
C ASN A 123 -12.10 4.06 1.76
N ILE A 124 -10.85 3.81 1.41
CA ILE A 124 -10.41 2.59 0.73
C ILE A 124 -9.63 1.76 1.73
N LEU A 125 -10.12 0.57 2.04
CA LEU A 125 -9.39 -0.43 2.82
C LEU A 125 -8.47 -1.19 1.87
N LYS A 126 -7.17 -1.21 2.17
CA LYS A 126 -6.17 -2.03 1.51
C LYS A 126 -5.65 -3.05 2.51
N ILE A 127 -5.66 -4.33 2.14
CA ILE A 127 -5.21 -5.45 2.97
C ILE A 127 -4.15 -6.22 2.19
N THR A 128 -3.06 -6.58 2.85
CA THR A 128 -2.04 -7.50 2.34
C THR A 128 -1.91 -8.66 3.31
N VAL A 129 -2.15 -9.87 2.83
CA VAL A 129 -1.96 -11.11 3.60
C VAL A 129 -0.63 -11.72 3.19
N THR A 130 0.25 -11.95 4.15
CA THR A 130 1.53 -12.61 3.96
C THR A 130 1.51 -13.98 4.62
N ASP A 131 1.76 -15.04 3.85
CA ASP A 131 1.86 -16.40 4.37
C ASP A 131 3.23 -16.66 5.04
N TYR A 132 3.36 -17.84 5.67
CA TYR A 132 4.59 -18.29 6.31
C TYR A 132 5.80 -18.33 5.36
N TYR A 133 5.57 -18.61 4.07
CA TYR A 133 6.61 -18.69 3.06
C TYR A 133 7.02 -17.33 2.49
N GLY A 134 6.32 -16.25 2.87
CA GLY A 134 6.56 -14.89 2.41
C GLY A 134 5.80 -14.53 1.13
N ASN A 135 4.83 -15.34 0.69
CA ASN A 135 3.97 -14.97 -0.43
C ASN A 135 2.93 -13.96 0.05
N GLU A 136 2.69 -12.94 -0.77
CA GLU A 136 1.77 -11.85 -0.47
C GLU A 136 0.57 -11.85 -1.41
N ARG A 137 -0.59 -11.49 -0.87
CA ARG A 137 -1.83 -11.29 -1.60
C ARG A 137 -2.53 -10.03 -1.15
N ASP A 138 -2.85 -9.19 -2.12
CA ASP A 138 -3.50 -7.91 -1.89
C ASP A 138 -5.00 -7.99 -2.13
N TYR A 139 -5.73 -7.24 -1.32
CA TYR A 139 -7.17 -7.08 -1.41
C TYR A 139 -7.52 -5.61 -1.15
N GLN A 140 -8.51 -5.10 -1.88
CA GLN A 140 -8.95 -3.72 -1.74
C GLN A 140 -10.47 -3.62 -1.81
N LYS A 141 -11.05 -2.83 -0.91
CA LYS A 141 -12.49 -2.52 -0.93
C LYS A 141 -12.78 -1.10 -0.44
N GLN A 142 -13.79 -0.47 -1.03
CA GLN A 142 -14.24 0.86 -0.64
C GLN A 142 -15.34 0.79 0.42
N TYR A 143 -15.28 1.71 1.38
CA TYR A 143 -16.24 1.90 2.45
C TYR A 143 -16.58 3.38 2.58
N ILE A 144 -17.85 3.65 2.88
CA ILE A 144 -18.33 5.01 3.17
C ILE A 144 -18.89 4.99 4.58
N LYS A 145 -18.41 5.93 5.40
CA LYS A 145 -18.96 6.25 6.72
C LYS A 145 -19.53 7.66 6.69
N LYS A 146 -20.84 7.77 6.94
CA LYS A 146 -21.48 9.06 7.17
C LYS A 146 -21.21 9.51 8.61
N SER A 147 -21.11 10.81 8.84
CA SER A 147 -20.71 11.39 10.14
C SER A 147 -21.49 10.86 11.33
N ASN A 148 -22.78 10.55 11.12
CA ASN A 148 -23.73 10.21 12.17
C ASN A 148 -24.15 8.72 12.16
N ASP A 149 -23.59 7.90 11.26
CA ASP A 149 -23.89 6.47 11.12
C ASP A 149 -22.92 5.65 11.98
N SER A 150 -23.40 5.22 13.15
CA SER A 150 -22.61 4.49 14.15
C SER A 150 -23.12 3.07 14.36
N GLN A 151 -24.45 2.88 14.33
CA GLN A 151 -25.12 1.63 14.66
C GLN A 151 -25.81 1.00 13.44
N ASN A 152 -26.17 -0.29 13.57
CA ASN A 152 -27.07 -0.92 12.61
C ASN A 152 -28.52 -0.56 12.97
N PRO A 153 -29.43 -0.56 11.99
CA PRO A 153 -30.86 -0.52 12.26
C PRO A 153 -31.31 -1.64 13.20
N GLU A 154 -32.13 -1.29 14.18
CA GLU A 154 -32.82 -2.20 15.08
C GLU A 154 -34.28 -2.36 14.65
N ILE A 155 -34.74 -3.60 14.48
CA ILE A 155 -36.13 -3.91 14.13
C ILE A 155 -36.77 -4.64 15.29
N THR A 156 -37.90 -4.12 15.77
CA THR A 156 -38.74 -4.74 16.78
C THR A 156 -40.11 -5.05 16.20
N ILE A 157 -40.61 -6.27 16.40
CA ILE A 157 -41.96 -6.68 16.01
C ILE A 157 -42.70 -7.04 17.28
N THR A 158 -43.77 -6.31 17.58
CA THR A 158 -44.65 -6.57 18.72
C THR A 158 -46.10 -6.69 18.26
N GLN A 159 -46.96 -7.27 19.10
CA GLN A 159 -48.40 -7.16 18.91
C GLN A 159 -48.83 -5.71 19.23
N ASP A 160 -49.81 -5.19 18.51
CA ASP A 160 -50.34 -3.85 18.81
C ASP A 160 -51.04 -3.87 20.18
N GLU A 161 -50.82 -2.81 20.98
CA GLU A 161 -51.33 -2.70 22.35
C GLU A 161 -52.86 -2.50 22.38
N THR A 162 -53.43 -1.99 21.28
CA THR A 162 -54.84 -1.60 21.14
C THR A 162 -55.66 -2.64 20.40
N ASP A 163 -55.11 -3.25 19.34
CA ASP A 163 -55.77 -4.34 18.60
C ASP A 163 -54.83 -5.55 18.46
N LYS A 164 -55.10 -6.60 19.22
CA LYS A 164 -54.32 -7.84 19.22
C LYS A 164 -54.26 -8.56 17.86
N ARG A 165 -55.08 -8.18 16.88
CA ARG A 165 -55.00 -8.75 15.52
C ARG A 165 -53.97 -8.04 14.64
N LYS A 166 -53.42 -6.91 15.10
CA LYS A 166 -52.40 -6.13 14.39
C LYS A 166 -51.01 -6.39 14.95
N ILE A 167 -50.02 -6.27 14.08
CA ILE A 167 -48.61 -6.25 14.45
C ILE A 167 -48.07 -4.81 14.31
N LYS A 168 -47.19 -4.43 15.22
CA LYS A 168 -46.46 -3.18 15.20
C LYS A 168 -45.00 -3.49 14.89
N ILE A 169 -44.53 -3.00 13.74
CA ILE A 169 -43.13 -3.09 13.34
C ILE A 169 -42.50 -1.72 13.59
N THR A 170 -41.47 -1.69 14.43
CA THR A 170 -40.70 -0.48 14.73
C THR A 170 -39.28 -0.68 14.23
N ALA A 171 -38.84 0.15 13.30
CA ALA A 171 -37.45 0.22 12.85
C ALA A 171 -36.81 1.50 13.38
N LYS A 172 -35.68 1.38 14.07
CA LYS A 172 -34.92 2.50 14.61
C LYS A 172 -33.50 2.46 14.08
N ASP A 173 -32.95 3.62 13.77
CA ASP A 173 -31.56 3.76 13.39
C ASP A 173 -31.05 5.14 13.83
N ASP A 174 -29.74 5.30 13.98
CA ASP A 174 -29.13 6.61 14.26
C ASP A 174 -29.04 7.50 13.01
N THR A 175 -29.29 6.92 11.83
CA THR A 175 -29.45 7.64 10.58
C THR A 175 -30.77 7.36 9.87
N GLN A 176 -31.02 8.11 8.79
CA GLN A 176 -32.25 7.99 8.02
C GLN A 176 -32.32 6.65 7.29
N LEU A 177 -33.33 5.86 7.63
CA LEU A 177 -33.68 4.63 6.93
C LEU A 177 -34.21 4.95 5.52
N SER A 178 -33.73 4.21 4.51
CA SER A 178 -34.15 4.41 3.11
C SER A 178 -35.49 3.74 2.80
N TYR A 179 -35.63 2.47 3.14
CA TYR A 179 -36.86 1.70 2.97
C TYR A 179 -36.95 0.58 3.99
N LEU A 180 -38.18 0.18 4.32
CA LEU A 180 -38.48 -1.04 5.07
C LEU A 180 -39.34 -1.93 4.16
N THR A 181 -38.90 -3.17 3.94
CA THR A 181 -39.67 -4.20 3.25
C THR A 181 -40.05 -5.29 4.26
N TYR A 182 -41.27 -5.80 4.11
CA TYR A 182 -41.74 -6.95 4.89
C TYR A 182 -42.57 -7.86 3.98
N GLU A 183 -42.55 -9.16 4.28
CA GLU A 183 -43.31 -10.19 3.57
C GLU A 183 -44.12 -11.00 4.59
N TRP A 184 -45.41 -11.20 4.30
CA TRP A 184 -46.31 -12.04 5.09
C TRP A 184 -47.06 -13.00 4.15
N ASP A 185 -47.08 -14.30 4.46
CA ASP A 185 -47.80 -15.35 3.71
C ASP A 185 -47.64 -15.35 2.18
N LYS A 186 -46.40 -15.33 1.67
CA LYS A 186 -46.02 -15.49 0.25
C LYS A 186 -46.72 -14.56 -0.76
N TYR A 187 -47.48 -13.56 -0.30
CA TYR A 187 -48.24 -12.66 -1.14
C TYR A 187 -47.96 -11.21 -0.77
N ARG A 188 -47.25 -10.54 -1.69
CA ARG A 188 -47.06 -9.09 -1.84
C ARG A 188 -45.96 -8.46 -0.95
N GLU A 189 -44.90 -8.01 -1.62
CA GLU A 189 -43.89 -7.11 -1.08
C GLU A 189 -44.48 -5.68 -1.00
N ILE A 190 -44.39 -5.06 0.19
CA ILE A 190 -44.84 -3.68 0.41
C ILE A 190 -43.62 -2.87 0.88
N SER A 191 -43.25 -1.82 0.12
CA SER A 191 -42.17 -0.88 0.47
C SER A 191 -42.76 0.39 1.05
N THR A 192 -42.24 0.86 2.19
CA THR A 192 -42.72 2.07 2.85
C THR A 192 -41.57 3.01 3.23
N ASN A 193 -41.81 4.33 3.12
CA ASN A 193 -40.85 5.36 3.49
C ASN A 193 -40.96 5.65 4.99
N GLY A 194 -40.23 4.90 5.83
CA GLY A 194 -39.83 5.30 7.18
C GLY A 194 -40.91 5.45 8.28
N SER A 195 -42.20 5.35 7.96
CA SER A 195 -43.27 5.16 8.96
C SER A 195 -44.50 4.59 8.26
N SER A 196 -44.92 3.39 8.67
CA SER A 196 -46.14 2.76 8.17
C SER A 196 -46.95 2.21 9.33
N THR A 197 -48.14 2.78 9.53
CA THR A 197 -49.24 2.17 10.26
C THR A 197 -50.22 1.63 9.23
N GLN A 198 -50.36 0.30 9.14
CA GLN A 198 -51.47 -0.30 8.41
C GLN A 198 -52.63 -0.59 9.37
N ASN A 199 -53.83 -0.24 8.91
CA ASN A 199 -55.09 -0.46 9.61
C ASN A 199 -55.70 -1.82 9.31
#